data_AF-A0AA47P1M5-F1
#
_entry.id   AF-A0AA47P1M5-F1
#
_cell.length_a   1.000
_cell.length_b   1.000
_cell.length_c   1.000
_cell.angle_alpha   90.00
_cell.angle_beta   90.00
_cell.angle_gamma   90.00
#
_symmetry.space_group_name_H-M   'P 1'
#
loop_
_entity.id
_entity.type
_entity.pdbx_description
1 polymer ?
#
loop_
_entity_poly.entity_id
_entity_poly.type
_entity_poly.pdbx_seq_one_letter_code
_entity_poly.pdbx_strand_id
1 'polypeptide(L)'
;MVKQQKMMTLPPLNIPTFSGDPLDYNVFVRAFEHGVESRTESSKDRLYFLEQFTTGQPKELIKICLHMKPDAGYHKAKQLLKEHFGND
;
A
#
# COMPACT_ATOMS: atom_id res chain seq x y z
N MET A 1 11.05 -22.12 14.43
CA MET A 1 11.06 -21.74 13.00
C MET A 1 9.90 -22.43 12.31
N VAL A 2 8.75 -21.76 12.10
CA VAL A 2 7.68 -22.24 11.18
C VAL A 2 6.61 -21.16 11.03
N LYS A 3 6.75 -20.29 10.03
CA LYS A 3 5.61 -19.53 9.45
C LYS A 3 5.78 -19.27 7.94
N GLN A 4 6.66 -20.01 7.26
CA GLN A 4 6.93 -19.76 5.82
C GLN A 4 6.42 -20.84 4.86
N GLN A 5 5.77 -21.91 5.32
CA GLN A 5 5.45 -23.04 4.45
C GLN A 5 3.99 -23.12 3.94
N LYS A 6 3.11 -22.14 4.21
CA LYS A 6 1.70 -22.19 3.77
C LYS A 6 1.35 -21.35 2.54
N MET A 7 2.29 -20.62 1.95
CA MET A 7 1.98 -19.69 0.84
C MET A 7 2.17 -20.29 -0.57
N MET A 8 2.68 -21.51 -0.71
CA MET A 8 3.05 -22.07 -2.02
C MET A 8 1.89 -22.72 -2.81
N THR A 9 0.67 -22.79 -2.26
CA THR A 9 -0.48 -23.43 -2.94
C THR A 9 -1.55 -22.44 -3.40
N LEU A 10 -1.45 -21.16 -3.02
CA LEU A 10 -2.39 -20.13 -3.45
C LEU A 10 -1.81 -19.38 -4.64
N PRO A 11 -2.64 -18.95 -5.62
CA PRO A 11 -2.18 -18.09 -6.69
C PRO A 11 -1.55 -16.81 -6.10
N PRO A 12 -0.56 -16.22 -6.78
CA PRO A 12 0.02 -14.96 -6.34
C PRO A 12 -1.08 -13.90 -6.24
N LEU A 13 -1.08 -13.14 -5.15
CA LEU A 13 -2.03 -12.05 -5.00
C LEU A 13 -1.71 -10.98 -6.04
N ASN A 14 -2.71 -10.61 -6.85
CA ASN A 14 -2.59 -9.50 -7.77
C ASN A 14 -2.98 -8.20 -7.05
N ILE A 15 -2.03 -7.30 -6.89
CA ILE A 15 -2.26 -5.96 -6.34
C ILE A 15 -2.35 -5.00 -7.53
N PRO A 16 -3.51 -4.35 -7.76
CA PRO A 16 -3.65 -3.41 -8.86
C PRO A 16 -2.78 -2.17 -8.62
N THR A 17 -2.29 -1.56 -9.70
CA THR A 17 -1.70 -0.22 -9.63
C THR A 17 -2.80 0.81 -9.48
N PHE A 18 -2.73 1.65 -8.46
CA PHE A 18 -3.73 2.67 -8.18
C PHE A 18 -3.38 4.01 -8.84
N SER A 19 -4.29 4.51 -9.68
CA SER A 19 -4.13 5.77 -10.44
C SER A 19 -4.81 6.98 -9.79
N GLY A 20 -5.63 6.77 -8.76
CA GLY A 20 -6.39 7.82 -8.08
C GLY A 20 -7.87 7.87 -8.41
N ASP A 21 -8.43 6.85 -9.08
CA ASP A 21 -9.88 6.72 -9.24
C ASP A 21 -10.53 6.34 -7.89
N PRO A 22 -11.41 7.17 -7.30
CA PRO A 22 -12.07 6.85 -6.03
C PRO A 22 -12.83 5.51 -6.04
N LEU A 23 -13.38 5.09 -7.19
CA LEU A 23 -14.10 3.82 -7.32
C LEU A 23 -13.19 2.61 -7.07
N ASP A 24 -11.90 2.74 -7.41
CA ASP A 24 -10.90 1.69 -7.23
C ASP A 24 -10.20 1.74 -5.86
N TYR A 25 -10.38 2.82 -5.09
CA TYR A 25 -9.64 3.04 -3.85
C TYR A 25 -9.80 1.88 -2.85
N ASN A 26 -11.04 1.47 -2.59
CA ASN A 26 -11.34 0.40 -1.63
C ASN A 26 -10.77 -0.94 -2.08
N VAL A 27 -10.78 -1.22 -3.39
CA VAL A 27 -10.22 -2.45 -3.96
C VAL A 27 -8.71 -2.45 -3.80
N PHE A 28 -8.05 -1.35 -4.16
CA PHE A 28 -6.61 -1.18 -4.02
C PHE A 28 -6.14 -1.34 -2.58
N VAL A 29 -6.73 -0.60 -1.63
CA VAL A 29 -6.31 -0.62 -0.22
C VAL A 29 -6.41 -2.03 0.35
N ARG A 30 -7.53 -2.74 0.13
CA ARG A 30 -7.69 -4.11 0.63
C ARG A 30 -6.67 -5.08 0.02
N ALA A 31 -6.41 -4.97 -1.28
CA ALA A 31 -5.41 -5.79 -1.95
C ALA A 31 -4.00 -5.49 -1.41
N PHE A 32 -3.68 -4.22 -1.18
CA PHE A 32 -2.40 -3.79 -0.62
C PHE A 32 -2.20 -4.27 0.82
N GLU A 33 -3.21 -4.11 1.67
CA GLU A 33 -3.18 -4.57 3.07
C GLU A 33 -2.96 -6.09 3.16
N HIS A 34 -3.66 -6.85 2.33
CA HIS A 34 -3.48 -8.30 2.29
C HIS A 34 -2.16 -8.73 1.65
N GLY A 35 -1.73 -8.08 0.57
CA GLY A 35 -0.56 -8.47 -0.22
C GLY A 35 0.77 -8.03 0.35
N VAL A 36 0.80 -6.90 1.03
CA VAL A 36 2.02 -6.28 1.54
C VAL A 36 1.94 -6.15 3.05
N GLU A 37 0.93 -5.44 3.58
CA GLU A 37 0.90 -5.08 5.00
C GLU A 37 0.88 -6.32 5.92
N SER A 38 0.12 -7.35 5.55
CA SER A 38 0.06 -8.62 6.31
C SER A 38 1.34 -9.47 6.23
N ARG A 39 2.24 -9.17 5.29
CA ARG A 39 3.42 -9.99 4.98
C ARG A 39 4.74 -9.37 5.42
N THR A 40 4.72 -8.13 5.87
CA THR A 40 5.90 -7.44 6.42
C THR A 40 5.50 -6.52 7.57
N GLU A 41 6.33 -6.44 8.61
CA GLU A 41 6.19 -5.49 9.72
C GLU A 41 6.97 -4.19 9.46
N SER A 42 7.76 -4.13 8.39
CA SER A 42 8.60 -2.97 8.04
C SER A 42 7.78 -1.87 7.40
N SER A 43 7.49 -0.80 8.15
CA SER A 43 6.82 0.40 7.61
C SER A 43 7.56 1.03 6.44
N LYS A 44 8.90 0.90 6.41
CA LYS A 44 9.73 1.38 5.30
C LYS A 44 9.41 0.61 4.01
N ASP A 45 9.37 -0.72 4.09
CA ASP A 45 9.09 -1.55 2.92
C ASP A 45 7.65 -1.37 2.45
N ARG A 46 6.70 -1.28 3.40
CA ARG A 46 5.30 -0.93 3.10
C ARG A 46 5.20 0.39 2.34
N LEU A 47 5.94 1.42 2.75
CA LEU A 47 5.92 2.72 2.09
C LEU A 47 6.54 2.69 0.69
N TYR A 48 7.64 1.95 0.49
CA TYR A 48 8.22 1.74 -0.85
C TYR A 48 7.30 0.97 -1.78
N PHE A 49 6.67 -0.11 -1.30
CA PHE A 49 5.70 -0.84 -2.12
C PHE A 49 4.47 0.03 -2.43
N LEU A 50 4.02 0.87 -1.50
CA LEU A 50 2.91 1.78 -1.75
C LEU A 50 3.23 2.78 -2.87
N GLU A 51 4.48 3.26 -2.96
CA GLU A 51 4.96 4.10 -4.07
C GLU A 51 5.04 3.34 -5.41
N GLN A 52 5.42 2.05 -5.37
CA GLN A 52 5.50 1.20 -6.57
C GLN A 52 4.12 0.85 -7.14
N PHE A 53 3.15 0.58 -6.27
CA PHE A 53 1.78 0.23 -6.66
C PHE A 53 0.87 1.45 -6.83
N THR A 54 1.42 2.66 -6.85
CA THR A 54 0.68 3.88 -7.18
C THR A 54 1.25 4.53 -8.44
N THR A 55 0.41 5.27 -9.14
CA THR A 55 0.81 6.13 -10.28
C THR A 55 0.10 7.47 -10.19
N GLY A 56 0.51 8.44 -11.01
CA GLY A 56 -0.09 9.77 -11.05
C GLY A 56 -0.08 10.48 -9.69
N GLN A 57 -1.18 11.16 -9.37
CA GLN A 57 -1.32 11.96 -8.14
C GLN A 57 -1.12 11.14 -6.84
N PRO A 58 -1.71 9.94 -6.66
CA PRO A 58 -1.41 9.11 -5.50
C PRO A 58 0.09 8.91 -5.26
N LYS A 59 0.85 8.60 -6.32
CA LYS A 59 2.30 8.36 -6.23
C LYS A 59 3.07 9.57 -5.72
N GLU A 60 2.72 10.75 -6.21
CA GLU A 60 3.36 12.00 -5.77
C GLU A 60 3.07 12.28 -4.28
N LEU A 61 1.86 11.99 -3.80
CA LEU A 61 1.54 12.08 -2.36
C LEU A 61 2.41 11.10 -1.53
N ILE A 62 2.64 9.88 -2.04
CA ILE A 62 3.47 8.90 -1.33
C ILE A 62 4.95 9.32 -1.30
N LYS A 63 5.48 9.88 -2.40
CA LYS A 63 6.88 10.33 -2.46
C LYS A 63 7.21 11.38 -1.39
N ILE A 64 6.27 12.29 -1.11
CA ILE A 64 6.43 13.29 -0.04
C ILE A 64 6.63 12.59 1.33
N CYS A 65 5.93 11.47 1.55
CA CYS A 65 6.00 10.70 2.78
C CYS A 65 7.32 9.91 2.94
N LEU A 66 8.02 9.59 1.84
CA LEU A 66 9.31 8.85 1.89
C LEU A 66 10.42 9.62 2.62
N HIS A 67 10.30 10.94 2.74
CA HIS A 67 11.25 11.78 3.47
C HIS A 67 11.01 11.79 4.99
N MET A 68 9.95 11.15 5.47
CA MET A 68 9.61 11.05 6.90
C MET A 68 10.24 9.81 7.54
N LYS A 69 10.18 9.75 8.89
CA LYS A 69 10.46 8.48 9.61
C LYS A 69 9.48 7.40 9.12
N PRO A 70 9.93 6.14 8.90
CA PRO A 70 9.11 5.12 8.23
C PRO A 70 7.69 4.93 8.77
N ASP A 71 7.52 4.82 10.10
CA ASP A 71 6.19 4.62 10.70
C ASP A 71 5.28 5.83 10.49
N ALA A 72 5.82 7.03 10.69
CA ALA A 72 5.09 8.28 10.46
C ALA A 72 4.77 8.50 8.98
N GLY A 73 5.72 8.20 8.09
CA GLY A 73 5.57 8.30 6.64
C GLY A 73 4.50 7.35 6.13
N TYR A 74 4.51 6.08 6.56
CA TYR A 74 3.49 5.11 6.17
C TYR A 74 2.10 5.49 6.69
N HIS A 75 2.00 5.93 7.95
CA HIS A 75 0.73 6.41 8.49
C HIS A 75 0.19 7.62 7.72
N LYS A 76 1.06 8.61 7.45
CA LYS A 76 0.68 9.81 6.70
C LYS A 76 0.29 9.49 5.26
N ALA A 77 0.99 8.56 4.61
CA ALA A 77 0.66 8.07 3.29
C ALA A 77 -0.75 7.47 3.22
N LYS A 78 -1.11 6.57 4.14
CA LYS A 78 -2.48 6.01 4.20
C LYS A 78 -3.54 7.08 4.44
N GLN A 79 -3.24 8.03 5.33
CA GLN A 79 -4.14 9.17 5.59
C GLN A 79 -4.37 9.99 4.32
N LEU A 80 -3.31 10.39 3.61
CA LEU A 80 -3.43 11.18 2.38
C LEU A 80 -4.21 10.45 1.30
N LEU A 81 -3.96 9.15 1.09
CA LEU A 81 -4.73 8.37 0.12
C LEU A 81 -6.23 8.33 0.48
N LYS A 82 -6.56 8.17 1.77
CA LYS A 82 -7.94 8.17 2.23
C LYS A 82 -8.61 9.54 2.06
N GLU A 83 -7.93 10.61 2.44
CA GLU A 83 -8.45 11.98 2.34
C GLU A 83 -8.73 12.38 0.89
N HIS A 84 -7.86 11.98 -0.04
CA HIS A 84 -7.97 12.37 -1.45
C HIS A 84 -8.87 11.46 -2.28
N PHE A 85 -8.95 10.17 -1.96
CA PHE A 85 -9.60 9.18 -2.83
C PHE A 85 -10.56 8.23 -2.12
N GLY A 86 -10.62 8.27 -0.79
CA GLY A 86 -11.42 7.32 0.01
C GLY A 86 -12.77 7.86 0.50
N ASN A 87 -13.12 9.09 0.13
CA ASN A 87 -14.43 9.67 0.43
C ASN A 87 -15.35 9.52 -0.79
N ASP A 88 -16.13 8.45 -0.77
CA ASP A 88 -17.41 8.33 -1.49
C ASP A 88 -18.51 8.11 -0.45
#